data_AF-A0A934PSM5-F1
#
_entry.id   AF-A0A934PSM5-F1
#
_cell.length_a   1.000
_cell.length_b   1.000
_cell.length_c   1.000
_cell.angle_alpha   90.00
_cell.angle_beta   90.00
_cell.angle_gamma   90.00
#
_symmetry.space_group_name_H-M   'P 1'
#
loop_
_entity.id
_entity.type
_entity.pdbx_description
1 polymer ?
#
loop_
_entity_poly.entity_id
_entity_poly.type
_entity_poly.pdbx_seq_one_letter_code
_entity_poly.pdbx_strand_id
1 'polypeptide(L)'
;MKTFPASMFLNAQESSSSLQIMENGQMNFRFMTSKKGCGPEMWVTSPFNKTPKKCISLVSNDYLNFTRHPAVKLAAIYGIEQYGTGASAIPLIGGHHDIMRCCKLKLSIFLVAALNLLWFLLPVPQLTARHY
;
A
#
# COMPACT_ATOMS: atom_id res chain seq x y z
N MET A 1 23.47 -13.22 40.70
CA MET A 1 23.72 -12.35 39.54
C MET A 1 23.14 -13.05 38.32
N LYS A 2 22.07 -12.56 37.69
CA LYS A 2 21.42 -13.25 36.55
C LYS A 2 22.29 -13.03 35.31
N THR A 3 22.77 -14.10 34.70
CA THR A 3 23.52 -14.07 33.43
C THR A 3 22.56 -13.88 32.27
N PHE A 4 22.88 -12.94 31.37
CA PHE A 4 22.09 -12.71 30.16
C PHE A 4 22.40 -13.80 29.11
N PRO A 5 21.38 -14.30 28.38
CA PRO A 5 21.58 -15.33 27.38
C PRO A 5 22.34 -14.80 26.16
N ALA A 6 23.16 -15.64 25.52
CA ALA A 6 23.96 -15.27 24.35
C ALA A 6 23.13 -14.68 23.19
N SER A 7 21.87 -15.08 23.06
CA SER A 7 20.92 -14.53 22.07
C SER A 7 20.64 -13.03 22.27
N MET A 8 20.73 -12.52 23.49
CA MET A 8 20.58 -11.10 23.79
C MET A 8 21.73 -10.28 23.23
N PHE A 9 22.95 -10.83 23.23
CA PHE A 9 24.13 -10.17 22.65
C PHE A 9 24.08 -10.16 21.12
N LEU A 10 23.59 -11.23 20.48
CA LEU A 10 23.38 -11.27 19.02
C LEU A 10 22.34 -10.24 18.56
N ASN A 11 21.20 -10.13 19.26
CA ASN A 11 20.17 -9.13 18.96
C ASN A 11 20.69 -7.69 19.18
N ALA A 12 21.54 -7.49 20.18
CA ALA A 12 22.22 -6.22 20.41
C ALA A 12 23.24 -5.90 19.31
N GLN A 13 23.94 -6.92 18.79
CA GLN A 13 24.86 -6.77 17.66
C GLN A 13 24.12 -6.40 16.36
N GLU A 14 23.02 -7.10 16.02
CA GLU A 14 22.16 -6.73 14.87
C GLU A 14 21.61 -5.31 14.99
N SER A 15 21.19 -4.92 16.19
CA SER A 15 20.75 -3.55 16.48
C SER A 15 21.90 -2.55 16.30
N SER A 16 23.13 -2.91 16.71
CA SER A 16 24.31 -2.05 16.54
C SER A 16 24.73 -1.88 15.07
N SER A 17 24.53 -2.89 14.21
CA SER A 17 24.73 -2.78 12.76
C SER A 17 23.77 -1.76 12.15
N SER A 18 22.51 -1.74 12.61
CA SER A 18 21.53 -0.74 12.17
C SER A 18 21.93 0.68 12.59
N LEU A 19 22.53 0.84 13.78
CA LEU A 19 23.05 2.11 14.28
C LEU A 19 24.27 2.60 13.46
N GLN A 20 25.18 1.69 13.07
CA GLN A 20 26.31 2.02 12.20
C GLN A 20 25.88 2.51 10.82
N ILE A 21 24.81 1.97 10.23
CA ILE A 21 24.22 2.48 8.98
C ILE A 21 23.67 3.91 9.17
N MET A 22 23.19 4.24 10.39
CA MET A 22 22.80 5.61 10.74
C MET A 22 23.99 6.55 10.80
N GLU A 23 25.08 6.14 11.46
CA GLU A 23 26.31 6.92 11.62
C GLU A 23 27.03 7.16 10.29
N ASN A 24 27.02 6.16 9.40
CA ASN A 24 27.63 6.26 8.07
C ASN A 24 26.84 7.13 7.08
N GLY A 25 25.70 7.70 7.50
CA GLY A 25 24.85 8.53 6.64
C GLY A 25 24.18 7.78 5.49
N GLN A 26 24.15 6.44 5.56
CA GLN A 26 23.62 5.56 4.52
C GLN A 26 22.12 5.25 4.69
N MET A 27 21.47 5.80 5.72
CA MET A 27 20.03 5.65 5.92
C MET A 27 19.20 6.65 5.08
N ASN A 28 18.44 6.12 4.12
CA ASN A 28 17.40 6.85 3.38
C ASN A 28 15.99 6.69 4.00
N PHE A 29 15.92 6.23 5.25
CA PHE A 29 14.67 5.96 5.97
C PHE A 29 14.52 7.05 7.03
N ARG A 30 13.31 7.59 7.23
CA ARG A 30 12.95 8.79 8.04
C ARG A 30 12.78 10.11 7.28
N PHE A 31 12.48 10.07 5.99
CA PHE A 31 11.81 11.21 5.36
C PHE A 31 10.40 11.33 5.95
N MET A 32 10.09 12.49 6.54
CA MET A 32 8.76 12.76 7.07
C MET A 32 8.02 13.69 6.12
N THR A 33 6.84 13.27 5.67
CA THR A 33 5.94 14.13 4.90
C THR A 33 5.08 14.97 5.86
N SER A 34 4.97 16.27 5.59
CA SER A 34 4.31 17.23 6.49
C SER A 34 3.06 17.87 5.88
N LYS A 35 2.18 18.37 6.78
CA LYS A 35 1.01 19.27 6.57
C LYS A 35 -0.15 18.79 5.70
N LYS A 36 0.05 17.98 4.66
CA LYS A 36 -1.02 17.62 3.70
C LYS A 36 -1.06 16.15 3.29
N GLY A 37 -0.23 15.30 3.90
CA GLY A 37 -0.17 13.87 3.62
C GLY A 37 0.42 13.57 2.24
N CYS A 38 -0.23 12.66 1.51
CA CYS A 38 0.10 12.26 0.14
C CYS A 38 -0.33 13.31 -0.91
N GLY A 39 0.33 13.30 -2.06
CA GLY A 39 0.00 14.14 -3.22
C GLY A 39 1.16 14.25 -4.22
N PRO A 40 0.93 14.88 -5.38
CA PRO A 40 1.96 15.10 -6.40
C PRO A 40 3.07 16.04 -5.92
N GLU A 41 2.77 16.89 -4.94
CA GLU A 41 3.74 17.73 -4.25
C GLU A 41 3.61 17.52 -2.74
N MET A 42 4.74 17.42 -2.04
CA MET A 42 4.77 17.20 -0.60
C MET A 42 5.90 17.98 0.07
N TRP A 43 5.65 18.39 1.32
CA TRP A 43 6.69 18.91 2.18
C TRP A 43 7.42 17.75 2.82
N VAL A 44 8.74 17.67 2.62
CA VAL A 44 9.59 16.60 3.12
C VAL A 44 10.61 17.17 4.09
N THR A 45 10.58 16.66 5.31
CA THR A 45 11.65 16.83 6.29
C THR A 45 12.58 15.64 6.19
N SER A 46 13.88 15.89 6.02
CA SER A 46 14.90 14.85 6.00
C SER A 46 15.95 15.13 7.07
N PRO A 47 16.66 14.11 7.58
CA PRO A 47 17.80 14.29 8.48
C PRO A 47 18.91 15.16 7.86
N PHE A 48 18.96 15.23 6.53
CA PHE A 48 19.98 15.95 5.77
C PHE A 48 19.65 17.44 5.56
N ASN A 49 18.41 17.86 5.79
CA ASN A 49 17.98 19.24 5.59
C ASN A 49 17.58 19.89 6.92
N LYS A 50 18.15 21.06 7.22
CA LYS A 50 17.79 21.85 8.41
C LYS A 50 16.32 22.31 8.41
N THR A 51 15.72 22.48 7.23
CA THR A 51 14.34 22.93 7.07
C THR A 51 13.57 22.01 6.09
N PRO A 52 12.25 21.85 6.27
CA PRO A 52 11.43 21.08 5.33
C PRO A 52 11.49 21.69 3.94
N LYS A 53 11.57 20.85 2.90
CA LYS A 53 11.55 21.28 1.50
C LYS A 53 10.28 20.82 0.79
N LYS A 54 9.77 21.64 -0.14
CA LYS A 54 8.70 21.24 -1.04
C LYS A 54 9.30 20.44 -2.20
N CYS A 55 8.82 19.22 -2.39
CA CYS A 55 9.31 18.29 -3.41
C CYS A 55 8.16 17.76 -4.27
N ILE A 56 8.46 17.40 -5.52
CA ILE A 56 7.56 16.63 -6.38
C ILE A 56 7.66 15.16 -5.97
N SER A 57 6.53 14.50 -5.77
CA SER A 57 6.48 13.08 -5.36
C SER A 57 6.58 12.17 -6.57
N LEU A 58 7.77 11.61 -6.80
CA LEU A 58 8.02 10.62 -7.85
C LEU A 58 8.01 9.17 -7.33
N VAL A 59 7.71 8.99 -6.04
CA VAL A 59 7.73 7.70 -5.34
C VAL A 59 6.35 7.26 -4.86
N SER A 60 5.30 8.01 -5.22
CA SER A 60 3.93 7.72 -4.83
C SER A 60 3.35 6.60 -5.69
N ASN A 61 2.62 5.67 -5.05
CA ASN A 61 1.82 4.66 -5.74
C ASN A 61 0.38 5.16 -6.04
N ASP A 62 0.07 6.42 -5.72
CA ASP A 62 -1.25 7.00 -5.95
C ASP A 62 -1.40 7.53 -7.39
N TYR A 63 -1.35 6.61 -8.36
CA TYR A 63 -1.36 6.93 -9.79
C TYR A 63 -2.60 7.72 -10.25
N LEU A 64 -3.75 7.44 -9.62
CA LEU A 64 -5.04 8.05 -9.98
C LEU A 64 -5.48 9.15 -8.99
N ASN A 65 -4.63 9.50 -8.03
CA ASN A 65 -4.90 10.51 -7.00
C ASN A 65 -6.16 10.21 -6.15
N PHE A 66 -6.48 8.92 -5.96
CA PHE A 66 -7.68 8.48 -5.25
C PHE A 66 -7.59 8.67 -3.74
N THR A 67 -6.38 8.71 -3.18
CA THR A 67 -6.19 8.98 -1.73
C THR A 67 -6.75 10.34 -1.31
N ARG A 68 -6.83 11.30 -2.25
CA ARG A 68 -7.33 12.66 -2.02
C ARG A 68 -8.71 12.91 -2.61
N HIS A 69 -9.26 11.97 -3.39
CA HIS A 69 -10.51 12.19 -4.13
C HIS A 69 -11.71 12.36 -3.16
N PRO A 70 -12.54 13.43 -3.29
CA PRO A 70 -13.62 13.71 -2.36
C PRO A 70 -14.62 12.56 -2.18
N ALA A 71 -15.01 11.90 -3.27
CA ALA A 71 -15.95 10.78 -3.22
C ALA A 71 -15.39 9.57 -2.46
N VAL A 72 -14.08 9.32 -2.53
CA VAL A 72 -13.44 8.20 -1.82
C VAL A 72 -13.42 8.48 -0.32
N LYS A 73 -13.12 9.72 0.07
CA LYS A 73 -13.18 10.14 1.49
C LYS A 73 -14.58 10.02 2.06
N LEU A 74 -15.59 10.51 1.32
CA LEU A 74 -16.98 10.41 1.74
C LEU A 74 -17.44 8.96 1.87
N ALA A 75 -17.08 8.10 0.92
CA ALA A 75 -17.37 6.67 1.01
C ALA A 75 -16.71 6.02 2.24
N ALA A 76 -15.48 6.41 2.58
CA ALA A 76 -14.78 5.93 3.77
C ALA A 76 -15.46 6.40 5.08
N ILE A 77 -15.83 7.69 5.16
CA ILE A 77 -16.56 8.24 6.32
C ILE A 77 -17.90 7.50 6.50
N TYR A 78 -18.69 7.40 5.44
CA TYR A 78 -19.95 6.67 5.46
C TYR A 78 -19.77 5.20 5.88
N GLY A 79 -18.75 4.53 5.35
CA GLY A 79 -18.44 3.16 5.73
C GLY A 79 -18.17 3.00 7.23
N ILE A 80 -17.41 3.91 7.81
CA ILE A 80 -17.12 3.91 9.25
C ILE A 80 -18.38 4.20 10.07
N GLU A 81 -19.19 5.18 9.66
CA GLU A 81 -20.45 5.52 10.36
C GLU A 81 -21.45 4.37 10.36
N GLN A 82 -21.54 3.61 9.26
CA GLN A 82 -22.51 2.52 9.13
C GLN A 82 -22.02 1.17 9.69
N TYR A 83 -20.74 0.85 9.52
CA TYR A 83 -20.20 -0.50 9.81
C TYR A 83 -19.14 -0.53 10.91
N GLY A 84 -18.77 0.62 11.47
CA GLY A 84 -17.67 0.75 12.43
C GLY A 84 -16.29 0.73 11.75
N THR A 85 -15.23 0.73 12.56
CA THR A 85 -13.84 0.82 12.06
C THR A 85 -13.31 -0.50 11.49
N GLY A 86 -14.00 -1.62 11.71
CA GLY A 86 -13.60 -2.94 11.23
C GLY A 86 -14.59 -4.03 11.63
N ALA A 87 -14.41 -5.22 11.07
CA ALA A 87 -15.37 -6.33 11.19
C ALA A 87 -15.30 -7.12 12.51
N SER A 88 -14.29 -6.88 13.35
CA SER A 88 -14.00 -7.56 14.63
C SER A 88 -13.96 -9.11 14.64
N ALA A 89 -14.18 -9.76 13.51
CA ALA A 89 -14.19 -11.20 13.33
C ALA A 89 -13.82 -11.57 11.88
N ILE A 90 -13.49 -12.83 11.66
CA ILE A 90 -13.28 -13.37 10.32
C ILE A 90 -14.62 -13.56 9.58
N PRO A 91 -14.64 -13.53 8.23
CA PRO A 91 -15.87 -13.72 7.46
C PRO A 91 -16.64 -15.00 7.79
N LEU A 92 -15.93 -16.09 8.16
CA LEU A 92 -16.55 -17.38 8.46
C LEU A 92 -17.38 -17.37 9.76
N ILE A 93 -17.01 -16.55 10.75
CA ILE A 93 -17.65 -16.54 12.08
C ILE A 93 -18.70 -15.44 12.18
N GLY A 94 -18.37 -14.23 11.70
CA GLY A 94 -19.27 -13.08 11.85
C GLY A 94 -18.82 -11.78 11.19
N GLY A 95 -17.65 -11.75 10.53
CA GLY A 95 -17.14 -10.56 9.85
C GLY A 95 -17.59 -10.38 8.40
N HIS A 96 -18.62 -11.13 7.96
CA HIS A 96 -19.09 -11.09 6.58
C HIS A 96 -20.24 -10.09 6.39
N HIS A 97 -19.89 -8.80 6.29
CA HIS A 97 -20.83 -7.72 6.03
C HIS A 97 -21.24 -7.67 4.55
N ASP A 98 -22.43 -7.14 4.28
CA ASP A 98 -22.98 -6.89 2.94
C ASP A 98 -22.08 -5.96 2.09
N ILE A 99 -21.46 -4.95 2.70
CA ILE A 99 -20.49 -4.06 2.03
C ILE A 99 -19.28 -4.84 1.48
N MET A 100 -18.81 -5.87 2.19
CA MET A 100 -17.72 -6.73 1.74
C MET A 100 -18.13 -7.56 0.52
N ARG A 101 -19.36 -8.11 0.53
CA ARG A 101 -19.93 -8.83 -0.61
C ARG A 101 -20.08 -7.91 -1.83
N CYS A 102 -20.61 -6.71 -1.65
CA CYS A 102 -20.81 -5.72 -2.71
C CYS A 102 -19.48 -5.30 -3.35
N CYS A 103 -18.46 -5.02 -2.54
CA CYS A 103 -17.12 -4.67 -3.02
C CYS A 103 -16.50 -5.80 -3.87
N LYS A 104 -16.54 -7.05 -3.38
CA LYS A 104 -16.05 -8.22 -4.13
C LYS A 104 -16.73 -8.37 -5.47
N LEU A 105 -18.07 -8.25 -5.52
CA LEU A 105 -18.83 -8.37 -6.77
C LEU A 105 -18.43 -7.29 -7.79
N LYS A 106 -18.32 -6.02 -7.35
CA LYS A 106 -17.89 -4.91 -8.21
C LYS A 106 -16.49 -5.13 -8.76
N LEU A 107 -15.56 -5.60 -7.93
CA LEU A 107 -14.20 -5.93 -8.36
C LEU A 107 -14.19 -7.07 -9.38
N SER A 108 -14.95 -8.14 -9.13
CA SER A 108 -15.08 -9.26 -10.08
C SER A 108 -15.60 -8.78 -11.43
N ILE A 109 -16.64 -7.96 -11.46
CA ILE A 109 -17.19 -7.38 -12.70
C ILE A 109 -16.12 -6.55 -13.42
N PHE A 110 -15.41 -5.69 -12.70
CA PHE A 110 -14.35 -4.85 -13.28
C PHE A 110 -13.24 -5.68 -13.92
N LEU A 111 -12.74 -6.71 -13.22
CA LEU A 111 -11.67 -7.58 -13.73
C LEU A 111 -12.12 -8.42 -14.92
N VAL A 112 -13.34 -8.97 -14.88
CA VAL A 112 -13.91 -9.74 -16.00
C VAL A 112 -14.09 -8.84 -17.23
N ALA A 113 -14.58 -7.62 -17.06
CA ALA A 113 -14.69 -6.67 -18.15
C ALA A 113 -13.32 -6.36 -18.79
N ALA A 114 -12.28 -6.16 -17.97
CA ALA A 114 -10.93 -5.92 -18.45
C ALA A 114 -10.34 -7.13 -19.23
N LEU A 115 -10.57 -8.35 -18.75
CA LEU A 115 -10.12 -9.57 -19.42
C LEU A 115 -10.85 -9.82 -20.75
N ASN A 116 -12.16 -9.56 -20.81
CA ASN A 116 -12.91 -9.66 -22.05
C ASN A 116 -12.39 -8.70 -23.13
N LEU A 117 -12.02 -7.48 -22.74
CA LEU A 117 -11.44 -6.50 -23.67
C LEU A 117 -10.12 -7.02 -24.26
N LEU A 118 -9.28 -7.67 -23.44
CA LEU A 118 -8.02 -8.26 -23.89
C LEU A 118 -8.23 -9.43 -24.86
N TRP A 119 -9.26 -10.26 -24.64
CA TRP A 119 -9.60 -11.38 -25.52
C TRP A 119 -9.99 -10.92 -26.94
N PHE A 120 -10.69 -9.80 -27.06
CA PHE A 120 -11.05 -9.23 -28.38
C PHE A 120 -9.87 -8.55 -29.10
N LEU A 121 -8.84 -8.12 -28.36
CA LEU A 121 -7.69 -7.40 -28.92
C LEU A 121 -6.52 -8.31 -29.30
N LEU A 122 -6.48 -9.55 -28.79
CA LEU A 122 -5.45 -10.51 -29.17
C LEU A 122 -5.92 -11.31 -30.40
N PRO A 123 -5.13 -11.35 -31.49
CA PRO A 123 -5.47 -12.18 -32.64
C PRO A 123 -5.48 -13.66 -32.22
N VAL A 124 -6.62 -14.33 -32.40
CA VAL A 124 -6.71 -15.78 -32.25
C VAL A 124 -5.78 -16.39 -33.30
N PRO A 125 -4.75 -17.18 -32.92
CA PRO A 125 -3.96 -17.89 -33.89
C PRO A 125 -4.89 -18.86 -34.62
N GLN A 126 -5.11 -18.61 -35.91
CA GLN A 126 -5.79 -19.53 -36.80
C GLN A 126 -4.95 -20.80 -36.83
N LEU A 127 -5.37 -21.84 -36.10
CA LEU A 127 -4.80 -23.18 -36.21
C LEU A 127 -5.07 -23.65 -37.64
N THR A 128 -4.10 -23.45 -38.55
CA THR A 128 -4.13 -24.07 -39.87
C THR A 128 -4.03 -25.58 -39.65
N ALA A 129 -5.17 -26.27 -39.75
CA ALA A 129 -5.22 -27.72 -39.82
C ALA A 129 -4.44 -28.17 -41.05
N ARG A 130 -3.16 -28.55 -40.86
CA ARG A 130 -2.44 -29.35 -41.85
C ARG A 130 -3.14 -30.69 -41.92
N HIS A 131 -3.91 -30.86 -42.99
CA HIS A 131 -4.41 -32.15 -43.43
C HIS A 131 -3.18 -33.00 -43.77
N TYR A 132 -3.00 -34.09 -43.02
CA TYR A 132 -2.10 -35.19 -43.38
C TYR A 132 -2.86 -36.17 -44.27
#